data_AF-A0A6N8F8S1-F1
#
_entry.id   AF-A0A6N8F8S1-F1
#
_cell.length_a   1.000
_cell.length_b   1.000
_cell.length_c   1.000
_cell.angle_alpha   90.00
_cell.angle_beta   90.00
_cell.angle_gamma   90.00
#
_symmetry.space_group_name_H-M   'P 1'
#
loop_
_entity.id
_entity.type
_entity.pdbx_description
1 polymer ?
#
loop_
_entity_poly.entity_id
_entity_poly.type
_entity_poly.pdbx_seq_one_letter_code
_entity_poly.pdbx_strand_id
1 'polypeptide(L)'
;MNRTNYVLSNDEWFYLCLLSGATTLFGLENVLNGLNLQEARQRWEIVSGRLKRKHILTEEDEDQLYIKRDYAAIAEILSFPDQVFACLVEKNGAVSMEFIHCRAGMFTRLTGEETCEV
;
A
#
# COMPACT_ATOMS: atom_id res chain seq x y z
N MET A 1 -2.43 3.05 23.05
CA MET A 1 -1.46 3.06 21.94
C MET A 1 -1.74 4.28 21.09
N ASN A 2 -0.73 5.09 20.79
CA ASN A 2 -0.89 6.18 19.82
C ASN A 2 -0.95 5.56 18.43
N ARG A 3 -2.01 5.84 17.67
CA ARG A 3 -2.13 5.42 16.26
C ARG A 3 -1.14 6.24 15.44
N THR A 4 -0.38 5.56 14.58
CA THR A 4 0.48 6.25 13.61
C THR A 4 -0.17 6.13 12.24
N ASN A 5 -0.43 7.27 11.60
CA ASN A 5 -1.06 7.30 10.28
C ASN A 5 0.01 7.45 9.21
N TYR A 6 -0.02 6.55 8.23
CA TYR A 6 0.83 6.57 7.05
C TYR A 6 -0.04 6.87 5.83
N VAL A 7 0.23 8.00 5.17
CA VAL A 7 -0.60 8.53 4.08
C VAL A 7 0.15 8.36 2.76
N LEU A 8 -0.34 7.46 1.91
CA LEU A 8 0.15 7.22 0.55
C LEU A 8 -1.04 6.97 -0.37
N SER A 9 -0.98 7.38 -1.62
CA SER A 9 -2.08 7.08 -2.55
C SER A 9 -2.24 5.58 -2.77
N ASN A 10 -3.42 5.13 -3.22
CA ASN A 10 -3.69 3.70 -3.42
C ASN A 10 -2.66 3.07 -4.37
N ASP A 11 -2.23 3.79 -5.41
CA ASP A 11 -1.19 3.31 -6.32
C ASP A 11 0.21 3.26 -5.71
N GLU A 12 0.53 4.11 -4.74
CA GLU A 12 1.79 4.06 -3.99
C GLU A 12 1.82 2.84 -3.07
N TRP A 13 0.75 2.57 -2.31
CA TRP A 13 0.64 1.35 -1.52
C TRP A 13 0.68 0.09 -2.37
N PHE A 14 -0.09 0.09 -3.47
CA PHE A 14 -0.12 -1.02 -4.42
C PHE A 14 1.27 -1.29 -5.00
N TYR A 15 2.01 -0.25 -5.38
CA TYR A 15 3.37 -0.38 -5.91
C TYR A 15 4.35 -0.95 -4.88
N LEU A 16 4.31 -0.48 -3.63
CA LEU A 16 5.16 -1.04 -2.57
C LEU A 16 4.88 -2.52 -2.33
N CYS A 17 3.60 -2.92 -2.34
CA CYS A 17 3.20 -4.31 -2.18
C CYS A 17 3.61 -5.20 -3.38
N LEU A 18 3.64 -4.63 -4.59
CA LEU A 18 4.19 -5.34 -5.75
C LEU A 18 5.69 -5.56 -5.63
N LEU A 19 6.44 -4.57 -5.13
CA LEU A 19 7.89 -4.71 -4.93
C LEU A 19 8.22 -5.79 -3.89
N SER A 20 7.36 -6.01 -2.89
CA SER A 20 7.48 -7.13 -1.95
C SER A 20 7.04 -8.48 -2.53
N GLY A 21 6.54 -8.52 -3.76
CA GLY A 21 6.17 -9.75 -4.48
C GLY A 21 4.70 -10.18 -4.33
N ALA A 22 3.82 -9.31 -3.84
CA ALA A 22 2.41 -9.64 -3.70
C ALA A 22 1.71 -9.78 -5.06
N THR A 23 0.85 -10.79 -5.22
CA THR A 23 0.03 -10.99 -6.42
C THR A 23 -1.46 -10.68 -6.20
N THR A 24 -1.87 -10.53 -4.95
CA THR A 24 -3.27 -10.28 -4.56
C THR A 24 -3.29 -9.40 -3.32
N LEU A 25 -4.09 -8.35 -3.33
CA LEU A 25 -4.14 -7.35 -2.26
C LEU A 25 -5.59 -7.09 -1.87
N PHE A 26 -5.92 -7.30 -0.60
CA PHE A 26 -7.24 -7.02 -0.07
C PHE A 26 -7.33 -5.56 0.35
N GLY A 27 -8.34 -4.83 -0.14
CA GLY A 27 -8.56 -3.42 0.18
C GLY A 27 -7.69 -2.42 -0.58
N LEU A 28 -6.87 -2.89 -1.53
CA LEU A 28 -6.18 -2.03 -2.50
C LEU A 28 -6.70 -2.33 -3.90
N GLU A 29 -7.12 -1.29 -4.62
CA GLU A 29 -7.59 -1.46 -5.99
C GLU A 29 -6.43 -1.80 -6.93
N ASN A 30 -6.67 -2.70 -7.89
CA ASN A 30 -5.68 -2.99 -8.92
C ASN A 30 -5.59 -1.83 -9.92
N VAL A 31 -4.62 -0.95 -9.69
CA VAL A 31 -4.39 0.27 -10.48
C VAL A 31 -3.81 0.00 -11.88
N LEU A 32 -3.50 -1.25 -12.20
CA LEU A 32 -3.09 -1.68 -13.53
C LEU A 32 -4.24 -2.23 -14.38
N ASN A 33 -5.43 -2.42 -13.80
CA ASN A 33 -6.53 -3.04 -14.54
C ASN A 33 -6.92 -2.18 -15.76
N GLY A 34 -6.92 -2.81 -16.94
CA GLY A 34 -7.20 -2.14 -18.21
C GLY A 34 -6.04 -1.37 -18.85
N LEU A 35 -4.85 -1.31 -18.21
CA LEU A 35 -3.68 -0.68 -18.81
C LEU A 35 -2.90 -1.65 -19.70
N ASN A 36 -2.36 -1.14 -20.81
CA ASN A 36 -1.38 -1.86 -21.60
C ASN A 36 0.03 -1.76 -20.99
N LEU A 37 1.01 -2.51 -21.53
CA LEU A 37 2.37 -2.57 -20.99
C LEU A 37 3.06 -1.20 -20.94
N GLN A 38 2.85 -0.35 -21.95
CA GLN A 38 3.47 0.98 -22.00
C GLN A 38 2.84 1.91 -20.95
N GLU A 39 1.52 1.89 -20.82
CA GLU A 39 0.79 2.67 -19.82
C GLU A 39 1.16 2.24 -18.39
N ALA A 40 1.25 0.93 -18.15
CA ALA A 40 1.68 0.39 -16.86
C ALA A 40 3.10 0.86 -16.48
N ARG A 41 4.05 0.83 -17.44
CA ARG A 41 5.42 1.33 -17.24
C ARG A 41 5.44 2.82 -16.90
N GLN A 42 4.75 3.64 -17.67
CA GLN A 42 4.65 5.09 -17.41
C GLN A 42 4.06 5.36 -16.02
N ARG A 43 3.03 4.60 -15.63
CA ARG A 43 2.45 4.72 -14.29
C ARG A 43 3.45 4.38 -13.19
N TRP A 44 4.26 3.34 -13.37
CA TRP A 44 5.32 2.95 -12.42
C TRP A 44 6.45 3.96 -12.32
N GLU A 45 6.86 4.58 -13.41
CA GLU A 45 7.82 5.68 -13.37
C GLU A 45 7.29 6.86 -12.53
N ILE A 46 6.02 7.21 -12.71
CA ILE A 46 5.37 8.30 -11.96
C ILE A 46 5.26 7.96 -10.46
N VAL A 47 4.81 6.76 -10.13
CA VAL A 47 4.65 6.31 -8.73
C VAL A 47 6.02 6.19 -8.04
N SER A 48 6.99 5.54 -8.68
CA SER A 48 8.37 5.41 -8.19
C SER A 48 8.99 6.80 -7.95
N GLY A 49 8.84 7.72 -8.90
CA GLY A 49 9.31 9.10 -8.75
C GLY A 49 8.69 9.85 -7.57
N ARG A 50 7.40 9.64 -7.28
CA ARG A 50 6.73 10.21 -6.09
C ARG A 50 7.31 9.63 -4.80
N LEU A 51 7.47 8.31 -4.71
CA LEU A 51 8.01 7.63 -3.54
C LEU A 51 9.48 8.03 -3.27
N LYS A 52 10.28 8.22 -4.32
CA LYS A 52 11.65 8.76 -4.23
C LYS A 52 11.67 10.18 -3.66
N ARG A 53 10.80 11.07 -4.14
CA ARG A 53 10.66 12.45 -3.59
C ARG A 53 10.20 12.47 -2.13
N LYS A 54 9.45 11.46 -1.68
CA LYS A 54 9.03 11.29 -0.27
C LYS A 54 10.11 10.65 0.61
N HIS A 55 11.28 10.29 0.06
CA HIS A 55 12.31 9.51 0.74
C HIS A 55 11.80 8.18 1.33
N ILE A 56 10.83 7.58 0.66
CA ILE A 56 10.28 6.26 1.01
C ILE A 56 10.96 5.16 0.19
N LEU A 57 11.28 5.49 -1.06
CA LEU A 57 12.06 4.63 -1.95
C LEU A 57 13.41 5.31 -2.20
N THR A 58 14.50 4.58 -2.01
CA THR A 58 15.85 5.03 -2.35
C THR A 58 16.50 4.04 -3.31
N GLU A 59 17.29 4.56 -4.23
CA GLU A 59 18.04 3.78 -5.21
C GLU A 59 19.52 4.09 -4.97
N GLU A 60 20.32 3.06 -4.72
CA GLU A 60 21.77 3.17 -4.52
C GLU A 60 22.54 2.75 -5.77
N ASP A 61 23.87 2.94 -5.76
CA ASP A 61 24.79 2.88 -6.91
C ASP A 61 24.85 1.52 -7.67
N GLU A 62 24.01 0.54 -7.31
CA GLU A 62 23.90 -0.79 -7.94
C GLU A 62 22.46 -1.11 -8.41
N ASP A 63 21.64 -0.10 -8.71
CA ASP A 63 20.22 -0.24 -9.07
C ASP A 63 19.38 -0.98 -8.00
N GLN A 64 19.89 -1.02 -6.76
CA GLN A 64 19.21 -1.62 -5.63
C GLN A 64 18.18 -0.64 -5.07
N LEU A 65 16.93 -1.10 -5.02
CA LEU A 65 15.79 -0.35 -4.49
C LEU A 65 15.56 -0.69 -3.02
N TYR A 66 15.60 0.33 -2.18
CA TYR A 66 15.35 0.22 -0.74
C TYR A 66 14.05 0.92 -0.37
N ILE A 67 13.20 0.21 0.38
CA ILE A 67 11.99 0.78 0.97
C ILE A 67 12.28 1.17 2.41
N LYS A 68 11.93 2.39 2.80
CA LYS A 68 12.07 2.88 4.18
C LYS A 68 11.39 1.90 5.15
N ARG A 69 12.12 1.54 6.21
CA ARG A 69 11.80 0.44 7.13
C ARG A 69 10.33 0.35 7.54
N ASP A 70 9.73 1.44 8.02
CA ASP A 70 8.33 1.43 8.48
C ASP A 70 7.36 1.08 7.35
N TYR A 71 7.57 1.65 6.16
CA TYR A 71 6.75 1.37 4.98
C TYR A 71 6.97 -0.05 4.45
N ALA A 72 8.19 -0.59 4.57
CA ALA A 72 8.48 -1.98 4.21
C ALA A 72 7.73 -2.95 5.14
N ALA A 73 7.71 -2.68 6.45
CA ALA A 73 6.97 -3.48 7.42
C ALA A 73 5.46 -3.43 7.17
N ILE A 74 4.91 -2.25 6.86
CA ILE A 74 3.49 -2.10 6.52
C ILE A 74 3.15 -2.81 5.21
N ALA A 75 3.97 -2.63 4.17
CA ALA A 75 3.80 -3.31 2.89
C ALA A 75 3.85 -4.83 3.05
N GLU A 76 4.71 -5.36 3.93
CA GLU A 76 4.75 -6.79 4.25
C GLU A 76 3.42 -7.28 4.83
N ILE A 77 2.84 -6.55 5.80
CA ILE A 77 1.55 -6.91 6.42
C ILE A 77 0.41 -6.84 5.40
N LEU A 78 0.39 -5.81 4.55
CA LEU A 78 -0.61 -5.65 3.50
C LEU A 78 -0.50 -6.74 2.42
N SER A 79 0.73 -7.12 2.06
CA SER A 79 1.04 -8.10 1.02
C SER A 79 0.77 -9.53 1.45
N PHE A 80 1.12 -9.85 2.69
CA PHE A 80 1.14 -11.21 3.20
C PHE A 80 0.49 -11.30 4.59
N PRO A 81 -0.78 -10.88 4.75
CA PRO A 81 -1.45 -10.99 6.03
C PRO A 81 -1.66 -12.45 6.45
N ASP A 82 -1.55 -12.72 7.75
CA ASP A 82 -1.98 -14.01 8.33
C ASP A 82 -3.51 -14.09 8.33
N GLN A 83 -4.16 -12.95 8.59
CA GLN A 83 -5.62 -12.80 8.62
C GLN A 83 -6.05 -11.46 8.05
N VAL A 84 -7.21 -11.45 7.40
CA VAL A 84 -7.85 -10.23 6.89
C VAL A 84 -9.30 -10.19 7.36
N PHE A 85 -9.72 -9.07 7.92
CA PHE A 85 -11.12 -8.80 8.28
C PHE A 85 -11.69 -7.76 7.33
N ALA A 86 -12.83 -8.07 6.72
CA ALA A 86 -13.61 -7.11 5.94
C ALA A 86 -14.69 -6.50 6.83
N CYS A 87 -14.75 -5.17 6.89
CA CYS A 87 -15.68 -4.42 7.73
C CYS A 87 -16.51 -3.47 6.87
N LEU A 88 -17.82 -3.43 7.09
CA LEU A 88 -18.67 -2.36 6.56
C LEU A 88 -18.72 -1.24 7.60
N VAL A 89 -18.35 -0.03 7.18
CA VAL A 89 -18.34 1.16 8.03
C VAL A 89 -19.29 2.19 7.45
N GLU A 90 -20.21 2.66 8.29
CA GLU A 90 -21.12 3.76 7.94
C GLU A 90 -20.60 5.06 8.57
N LYS A 91 -20.37 6.07 7.73
CA LYS A 91 -20.03 7.44 8.15
C LYS A 91 -20.86 8.42 7.35
N ASN A 92 -21.56 9.33 8.05
CA ASN A 92 -22.38 10.38 7.44
C ASN A 92 -23.39 9.84 6.39
N GLY A 93 -23.94 8.65 6.61
CA GLY A 93 -24.89 7.99 5.70
C GLY A 93 -24.26 7.33 4.47
N ALA A 94 -22.94 7.37 4.32
CA ALA A 94 -22.21 6.60 3.31
C ALA A 94 -21.65 5.31 3.93
N VAL A 95 -21.87 4.18 3.25
CA VAL A 95 -21.30 2.88 3.63
C VAL A 95 -20.07 2.60 2.78
N SER A 96 -18.94 2.34 3.42
CA SER A 96 -17.70 1.90 2.78
C SER A 96 -17.24 0.56 3.33
N MET A 97 -16.52 -0.20 2.49
CA MET A 97 -15.83 -1.41 2.93
C MET A 97 -14.40 -1.07 3.31
N GLU A 98 -14.00 -1.47 4.49
CA GLU A 98 -12.64 -1.34 5.00
C GLU A 98 -12.04 -2.73 5.25
N PHE A 99 -10.71 -2.80 5.20
CA PHE A 99 -9.97 -4.03 5.46
C PHE A 99 -8.98 -3.82 6.59
N ILE A 100 -8.96 -4.77 7.52
CA ILE A 100 -7.98 -4.85 8.60
C ILE A 100 -7.10 -6.07 8.34
N HIS A 101 -5.81 -5.85 8.18
CA HIS A 101 -4.81 -6.88 7.95
C HIS A 101 -4.07 -7.14 9.26
N CYS A 102 -3.82 -8.40 9.57
CA CYS A 102 -3.10 -8.80 10.77
C CYS A 102 -1.94 -9.71 10.39
N ARG A 103 -0.75 -9.41 10.92
CA ARG A 103 0.43 -10.28 10.83
C ARG A 103 1.31 -10.07 12.06
N ALA A 104 1.74 -11.15 12.69
CA ALA A 104 2.68 -11.13 13.82
C ALA A 104 2.34 -10.12 14.95
N GLY A 105 1.05 -9.92 15.26
CA GLY A 105 0.59 -8.99 16.30
C GLY A 105 0.58 -7.51 15.90
N MET A 106 0.90 -7.21 14.64
CA MET A 106 0.70 -5.89 14.01
C MET A 106 -0.61 -5.88 13.23
N PHE A 107 -1.27 -4.72 13.22
CA PHE A 107 -2.54 -4.51 12.53
C PHE A 107 -2.40 -3.31 11.61
N THR A 108 -2.93 -3.43 10.39
CA THR A 108 -3.06 -2.30 9.48
C THR A 108 -4.52 -2.13 9.08
N ARG A 109 -4.99 -0.90 8.97
CA ARG A 109 -6.32 -0.59 8.47
C ARG A 109 -6.22 0.34 7.27
N LEU A 110 -6.73 -0.11 6.13
CA LEU A 110 -6.91 0.74 4.96
C LEU A 110 -8.28 1.42 5.04
N THR A 111 -8.25 2.74 5.16
CA THR A 111 -9.46 3.58 5.10
C THR A 111 -9.62 4.12 3.69
N GLY A 112 -10.85 4.38 3.25
CA GLY A 112 -11.19 4.77 1.86
C GLY A 112 -10.55 6.07 1.34
N GLU A 113 -9.76 6.78 2.16
CA GLU A 113 -8.99 7.98 1.78
C GLU A 113 -7.50 7.68 1.58
N GLU A 114 -7.14 6.46 1.17
CA GLU A 114 -5.75 6.05 0.92
C GLU A 114 -4.85 6.17 2.18
N THR A 115 -5.46 6.20 3.36
CA THR A 115 -4.73 6.30 4.62
C THR A 115 -4.63 4.92 5.26
N CYS A 116 -3.40 4.50 5.56
CA CYS A 116 -3.11 3.29 6.32
C CYS A 116 -2.87 3.66 7.79
N GLU A 117 -3.69 3.12 8.69
CA GLU A 117 -3.51 3.24 10.13
C GLU A 117 -2.77 1.98 10.64
N VAL A 118 -1.76 2.17 11.51
CA VAL A 118 -1.01 1.09 12.20
C VAL A 118 -1.12 1.25 13.71
#